data_AF-A0A924S0E0-F1
#
_entry.id   AF-A0A924S0E0-F1
#
_cell.length_a   1.000
_cell.length_b   1.000
_cell.length_c   1.000
_cell.angle_alpha   90.00
_cell.angle_beta   90.00
_cell.angle_gamma   90.00
#
_symmetry.space_group_name_H-M   'P 1'
#
loop_
_entity.id
_entity.type
_entity.pdbx_description
1 polymer ?
#
loop_
_entity_poly.entity_id
_entity_poly.type
_entity_poly.pdbx_seq_one_letter_code
_entity_poly.pdbx_strand_id
1 'polypeptide(L)'
;MSLGLRMLVLILALAGACLVQAKPGRVTVSPGLTDLSLSPHMTYLVDPEGRADASSMFQAAAQDRFKPLPNGNATFGFGDGAYWFH
;
A
#
# COMPACT_ATOMS: atom_id res chain seq x y z
N MET A 1 -6.99 18.45 -34.61
CA MET A 1 -7.06 18.44 -33.13
C MET A 1 -6.65 19.80 -32.62
N SER A 2 -7.53 20.51 -31.93
CA SER A 2 -7.24 21.84 -31.37
C SER A 2 -6.13 21.77 -30.31
N LEU A 3 -5.39 22.86 -30.12
CA LEU A 3 -4.33 22.96 -29.12
C LEU A 3 -4.82 22.59 -27.71
N GLY A 4 -6.07 22.96 -27.37
CA GLY A 4 -6.71 22.63 -26.09
C GLY A 4 -6.90 21.13 -25.87
N LEU A 5 -7.24 20.36 -26.92
CA LEU A 5 -7.39 18.90 -26.81
C LEU A 5 -6.04 18.22 -26.54
N ARG A 6 -4.95 18.73 -27.14
CA ARG A 6 -3.60 18.21 -26.89
C ARG A 6 -3.14 18.49 -25.45
N MET A 7 -3.43 19.70 -24.96
CA MET A 7 -3.06 20.11 -23.59
C MET A 7 -3.83 19.30 -22.54
N LEU A 8 -5.13 19.06 -22.76
CA LEU A 8 -5.95 18.22 -21.87
C LEU A 8 -5.43 16.77 -21.79
N VAL A 9 -5.09 16.17 -22.94
CA VAL A 9 -4.53 14.81 -22.99
C VAL A 9 -3.20 14.73 -22.24
N LEU A 10 -2.34 15.75 -22.36
CA LEU A 10 -1.07 15.81 -21.64
C LEU A 10 -1.26 15.89 -20.12
N ILE A 11 -2.23 16.68 -19.65
CA ILE A 11 -2.54 16.82 -18.22
C ILE A 11 -3.07 15.49 -17.66
N LEU A 12 -3.96 14.82 -18.39
CA LEU A 12 -4.49 13.51 -17.97
C LEU A 12 -3.41 12.42 -17.95
N ALA A 13 -2.48 12.44 -18.91
CA ALA A 13 -1.36 11.50 -18.95
C ALA A 13 -0.39 11.72 -17.78
N LEU A 14 -0.08 12.98 -17.43
CA LEU A 14 0.76 13.29 -16.27
C LEU A 14 0.09 12.92 -14.94
N ALA A 15 -1.23 13.15 -14.82
CA ALA A 15 -1.98 12.80 -13.62
C ALA A 15 -2.02 11.29 -13.35
N GLY A 16 -2.10 10.47 -14.41
CA GLY A 16 -2.09 9.00 -14.30
C GLY A 16 -0.75 8.43 -13.82
N ALA A 17 0.37 9.06 -14.17
CA ALA A 17 1.72 8.57 -13.82
C ALA A 17 2.07 8.72 -12.33
N CYS A 18 1.42 9.65 -11.62
CA CYS A 18 1.70 9.90 -10.19
C CYS A 18 1.02 8.91 -9.23
N LEU A 19 0.13 8.03 -9.71
CA LEU A 19 -0.67 7.16 -8.84
C LEU A 19 -0.10 5.74 -8.66
N VAL A 20 0.95 5.37 -9.40
CA VAL A 20 1.61 4.07 -9.22
C VAL A 20 2.59 4.18 -8.06
N GLN A 21 2.17 3.68 -6.90
CA GLN A 21 3.12 3.36 -5.84
C GLN A 21 3.91 2.10 -6.22
N ALA A 22 5.22 2.24 -6.32
CA ALA A 22 6.11 1.12 -6.57
C ALA A 22 6.00 0.11 -5.42
N LYS A 23 5.74 -1.16 -5.76
CA LYS A 23 5.78 -2.23 -4.77
C LYS A 23 7.20 -2.33 -4.21
N PRO A 24 7.38 -2.42 -2.89
CA PRO A 24 8.70 -2.57 -2.28
C PRO A 24 9.40 -3.80 -2.85
N GLY A 25 10.68 -3.64 -3.20
CA GLY A 25 11.50 -4.77 -3.67
C GLY A 25 11.70 -5.82 -2.56
N ARG A 26 12.12 -7.03 -2.95
CA ARG A 26 12.57 -8.04 -1.98
C ARG A 26 13.81 -7.54 -1.25
N VAL A 27 13.88 -7.83 0.04
CA VAL A 27 15.07 -7.57 0.85
C VAL A 27 15.92 -8.83 0.96
N THR A 28 17.23 -8.68 0.81
CA THR A 28 18.21 -9.72 1.09
C THR A 28 18.72 -9.57 2.51
N VAL A 29 18.60 -10.62 3.33
CA VAL A 29 19.22 -10.68 4.65
C VAL A 29 20.65 -11.22 4.48
N SER A 30 21.65 -10.40 4.82
CA SER A 30 23.07 -10.74 4.71
C SER A 30 23.71 -10.97 6.08
N PRO A 31 24.84 -11.71 6.16
CA PRO A 31 25.60 -11.84 7.39
C PRO A 31 26.00 -10.46 7.95
N GLY A 32 25.80 -10.26 9.25
CA GLY A 32 26.08 -9.00 9.93
C GLY A 32 24.92 -8.00 9.95
N LEU A 33 23.80 -8.27 9.27
CA LEU A 33 22.57 -7.49 9.43
C LEU A 33 21.93 -7.84 10.78
N THR A 34 21.87 -6.86 11.70
CA THR A 34 21.25 -7.03 13.01
C THR A 34 19.79 -6.58 13.05
N ASP A 35 19.45 -5.59 12.21
CA ASP A 35 18.16 -4.92 12.22
C ASP A 35 17.69 -4.63 10.79
N LEU A 36 16.41 -4.89 10.53
CA LEU A 36 15.75 -4.56 9.27
C LEU A 36 14.38 -3.95 9.55
N SER A 37 14.18 -2.70 9.11
CA SER A 37 12.87 -2.08 9.17
C SER A 37 11.92 -2.72 8.16
N LEU A 38 10.81 -3.27 8.64
CA LEU A 38 9.78 -3.87 7.80
C LEU A 38 8.77 -2.84 7.29
N SER A 39 8.69 -1.64 7.90
CA SER A 39 7.72 -0.62 7.52
C SER A 39 7.70 -0.28 6.03
N PRO A 40 8.85 -0.18 5.31
CA PRO A 40 8.85 0.06 3.87
C PRO A 40 8.27 -1.10 3.05
N HIS A 41 8.16 -2.29 3.63
CA HIS A 41 7.72 -3.54 3.00
C HIS A 41 6.34 -4.00 3.49
N MET A 42 5.72 -3.25 4.41
CA MET A 42 4.43 -3.57 5.00
C MET A 42 3.32 -2.74 4.38
N THR A 43 2.20 -3.41 4.17
CA THR A 43 0.92 -2.80 3.82
C THR A 43 -0.12 -3.14 4.87
N TYR A 44 -1.21 -2.39 4.93
CA TYR A 44 -2.28 -2.57 5.90
C TYR A 44 -3.66 -2.49 5.28
N LEU A 45 -4.62 -3.13 5.93
CA LEU A 45 -6.05 -3.03 5.66
C LEU A 45 -6.80 -2.94 6.99
N VAL A 46 -7.84 -2.10 7.05
CA VAL A 46 -8.71 -1.97 8.23
C VAL A 46 -9.96 -2.80 8.01
N ASP A 47 -10.29 -3.63 8.99
CA ASP A 47 -11.55 -4.36 9.13
C ASP A 47 -12.32 -3.73 10.30
N PRO A 48 -13.17 -2.71 10.05
CA PRO A 48 -13.83 -1.94 11.09
C PRO A 48 -14.74 -2.78 12.00
N GLU A 49 -15.32 -3.85 11.47
CA GLU A 49 -16.22 -4.72 12.20
C GLU A 49 -15.47 -5.86 12.92
N GLY A 50 -14.19 -6.10 12.59
CA GLY A 50 -13.36 -7.16 13.18
C GLY A 50 -13.88 -8.56 12.89
N ARG A 51 -14.53 -8.76 11.74
CA ARG A 51 -15.19 -10.03 11.37
C ARG A 51 -14.47 -10.80 10.28
N ALA A 52 -13.47 -10.20 9.64
CA ALA A 52 -12.70 -10.87 8.62
C ALA A 52 -11.88 -12.01 9.21
N ASP A 53 -11.71 -13.07 8.43
CA ASP A 53 -10.79 -14.14 8.74
C ASP A 53 -9.53 -14.08 7.85
N ALA A 54 -8.55 -14.91 8.17
CA ALA A 54 -7.29 -14.96 7.44
C ALA A 54 -7.51 -15.29 5.94
N SER A 55 -8.45 -16.17 5.61
CA SER A 55 -8.77 -16.52 4.22
C SER A 55 -9.23 -15.30 3.43
N SER A 56 -10.14 -14.52 4.00
CA SER A 56 -10.66 -13.29 3.40
C SER A 56 -9.56 -12.25 3.20
N MET A 57 -8.62 -12.15 4.15
CA MET A 57 -7.53 -11.19 4.11
C MET A 57 -6.43 -11.57 3.11
N PHE A 58 -6.12 -12.86 2.97
CA PHE A 58 -5.25 -13.34 1.90
C PHE A 58 -5.86 -13.11 0.51
N GLN A 59 -7.18 -13.30 0.35
CA GLN A 59 -7.86 -12.92 -0.89
C GLN A 59 -7.78 -11.41 -1.15
N ALA A 60 -7.95 -10.58 -0.12
CA ALA A 60 -7.81 -9.14 -0.26
C ALA A 60 -6.37 -8.72 -0.63
N ALA A 61 -5.35 -9.39 -0.10
CA ALA A 61 -3.96 -9.17 -0.47
C ALA A 61 -3.67 -9.56 -1.92
N ALA A 62 -4.21 -10.69 -2.38
CA ALA A 62 -4.11 -11.12 -3.78
C ALA A 62 -4.82 -10.16 -4.76
N GLN A 63 -5.75 -9.34 -4.27
CA GLN A 63 -6.46 -8.31 -5.02
C GLN A 63 -5.84 -6.90 -4.86
N ASP A 64 -4.64 -6.80 -4.29
CA ASP A 64 -3.92 -5.54 -4.03
C ASP A 64 -4.76 -4.52 -3.23
N ARG A 65 -5.60 -4.98 -2.30
CA ARG A 65 -6.50 -4.10 -1.50
C ARG A 65 -5.82 -3.45 -0.30
N PHE A 66 -4.65 -3.90 0.08
CA PHE A 66 -3.88 -3.33 1.18
C PHE A 66 -3.20 -2.04 0.72
N LYS A 67 -3.12 -1.06 1.62
CA LYS A 67 -2.49 0.24 1.38
C LYS A 67 -1.16 0.32 2.11
N PRO A 68 -0.19 1.13 1.68
CA PRO A 68 1.02 1.33 2.47
C PRO A 68 0.70 1.95 3.83
N LEU A 69 1.61 1.73 4.79
CA LEU A 69 1.50 2.34 6.12
C LEU A 69 1.43 3.88 6.03
N PRO A 70 0.54 4.51 6.82
CA PRO A 70 0.47 5.97 6.89
C PRO A 70 1.79 6.52 7.40
N ASN A 71 2.44 7.37 6.61
CA ASN A 71 3.77 7.94 6.91
C ASN A 71 4.85 6.88 7.20
N GLY A 72 4.70 5.64 6.69
CA GLY A 72 5.63 4.54 6.99
C GLY A 72 5.59 4.06 8.45
N ASN A 73 4.51 4.37 9.19
CA ASN A 73 4.39 4.06 10.60
C ASN A 73 3.18 3.15 10.87
N ALA A 74 3.38 2.15 11.73
CA ALA A 74 2.35 1.24 12.21
C ALA A 74 1.63 1.71 13.50
N THR A 75 1.68 3.00 13.81
CA THR A 75 0.92 3.60 14.93
C THR A 75 -0.48 4.00 14.45
N PHE A 76 -1.49 3.21 14.82
CA PHE A 76 -2.88 3.42 14.37
C PHE A 76 -3.83 3.97 15.45
N GLY A 77 -3.37 4.08 16.70
CA GLY A 77 -4.24 4.42 17.83
C GLY A 77 -5.12 3.25 18.25
N PHE A 78 -6.22 3.55 18.94
CA PHE A 78 -7.18 2.57 19.42
C PHE A 78 -8.53 2.76 18.73
N GLY A 79 -9.17 1.66 18.36
CA GLY A 79 -10.50 1.64 17.74
C GLY A 79 -11.06 0.22 17.79
N ASP A 80 -12.36 0.11 17.53
CA ASP A 80 -13.00 -1.20 17.36
C ASP A 80 -12.54 -1.87 16.05
N GLY A 81 -12.71 -3.19 15.98
CA GLY A 81 -12.36 -3.97 14.80
C GLY A 81 -10.91 -4.46 14.79
N ALA A 82 -10.31 -4.56 13.61
CA ALA A 82 -8.99 -5.12 13.40
C ALA A 82 -8.16 -4.37 12.34
N TYR A 83 -6.85 -4.33 12.57
CA TYR A 83 -5.85 -3.93 11.58
C TYR A 83 -5.13 -5.19 11.08
N TRP A 84 -5.14 -5.37 9.77
CA TRP A 84 -4.46 -6.47 9.10
C TRP A 84 -3.20 -5.94 8.43
N PHE A 85 -2.09 -6.67 8.58
CA PHE A 85 -0.80 -6.35 7.96
C PHE A 85 -0.40 -7.46 6.99
N HIS A 86 0.12 -7.06 5.83
CA HIS A 86 0.62 -7.95 4.79
C HIS A 86 1.90 -7.41 4.16
#